data_AF-A0A355FZP3-F1
#
_entry.id   AF-A0A355FZP3-F1
#
_cell.length_a   1.000
_cell.length_b   1.000
_cell.length_c   1.000
_cell.angle_alpha   90.00
_cell.angle_beta   90.00
_cell.angle_gamma   90.00
#
_symmetry.space_group_name_H-M   'P 1'
#
loop_
_entity.id
_entity.type
_entity.pdbx_description
1 polymer ?
#
loop_
_entity_poly.entity_id
_entity_poly.type
_entity_poly.pdbx_seq_one_letter_code
_entity_poly.pdbx_strand_id
1 'polypeptide(L)'
;TAQLAHEIGDDKLAQRIEPYAQQWKKCYSAETGLLKEDSSYYEGTLYNYSFRQMLNMDERIKIAGGKKAFVSLLDSFFGYGQPDVELPTDPDNYQAVADGIKLGRFEGFNNESDTEAPFSYIYADRHDRTCEIIRSGMKNMFSTGKGGLPGNNDTGALSSYYVFMALGLFPVAGQDIFLIASPFVKRAQIKLYNGNYLTVTTDKVSDEAVYVKSLEFNGEPVTDWRIHANDLLQGGTLSFKMSEEA
;
A
#
# COMPACT_ATOMS: atom_id res chain seq x y z
N THR A 1 -13.17 9.27 -13.04
CA THR A 1 -14.36 9.85 -13.72
C THR A 1 -14.02 11.04 -14.61
N ALA A 2 -13.45 12.13 -14.10
CA ALA A 2 -13.12 13.29 -14.93
C ALA A 2 -12.18 12.95 -16.11
N GLN A 3 -11.14 12.14 -15.86
CA GLN A 3 -10.23 11.64 -16.91
C GLN A 3 -10.99 10.91 -18.02
N LEU A 4 -11.82 9.93 -17.67
CA LEU A 4 -12.64 9.19 -18.64
C LEU A 4 -13.58 10.11 -19.43
N ALA A 5 -14.16 11.14 -18.79
CA ALA A 5 -15.03 12.09 -19.47
C ALA A 5 -14.28 12.88 -20.55
N HIS A 6 -13.04 13.32 -20.28
CA HIS A 6 -12.16 13.93 -21.29
C HIS A 6 -11.84 12.95 -22.43
N GLU A 7 -11.50 11.71 -22.12
CA GLU A 7 -11.14 10.69 -23.13
C GLU A 7 -12.26 10.40 -24.14
N ILE A 8 -13.51 10.45 -23.69
CA ILE A 8 -14.68 10.23 -24.56
C ILE A 8 -15.25 11.54 -25.15
N GLY A 9 -14.64 12.68 -24.86
CA GLY A 9 -15.06 14.00 -25.36
C GLY A 9 -16.29 14.60 -24.67
N ASP A 10 -16.62 14.16 -23.45
CA ASP A 10 -17.69 14.76 -22.63
C ASP A 10 -17.14 15.87 -21.71
N ASP A 11 -16.75 16.98 -22.32
CA ASP A 11 -16.16 18.13 -21.62
C ASP A 11 -17.09 18.70 -20.54
N LYS A 12 -18.42 18.63 -20.75
CA LYS A 12 -19.41 19.11 -19.78
C LYS A 12 -19.37 18.29 -18.51
N LEU A 13 -19.32 16.96 -18.63
CA LEU A 13 -19.17 16.09 -17.48
C LEU A 13 -17.80 16.29 -16.81
N ALA A 14 -16.73 16.40 -17.60
CA ALA A 14 -15.39 16.60 -17.08
C ALA A 14 -15.29 17.87 -16.21
N GLN A 15 -15.73 19.02 -16.74
CA GLN A 15 -15.77 20.30 -16.04
C GLN A 15 -16.64 20.24 -14.77
N ARG A 16 -17.74 19.48 -14.79
CA ARG A 16 -18.60 19.30 -13.62
C ARG A 16 -17.90 18.50 -12.52
N ILE A 17 -17.13 17.46 -12.87
CA ILE A 17 -16.57 16.52 -11.89
C ILE A 17 -15.20 16.96 -11.36
N GLU A 18 -14.40 17.65 -12.16
CA GLU A 18 -13.04 18.12 -11.79
C GLU A 18 -12.95 18.83 -10.44
N PRO A 19 -13.85 19.77 -10.09
CA PRO A 19 -13.79 20.44 -8.79
C PRO A 19 -13.92 19.48 -7.60
N TYR A 20 -14.61 18.35 -7.76
CA TYR A 20 -14.76 17.35 -6.70
C TYR A 20 -13.48 16.55 -6.46
N ALA A 21 -12.63 16.39 -7.48
CA ALA A 21 -11.36 15.67 -7.35
C ALA A 21 -10.36 16.36 -6.40
N GLN A 22 -10.60 17.62 -6.03
CA GLN A 22 -9.78 18.38 -5.09
C GLN A 22 -10.38 18.46 -3.67
N GLN A 23 -11.60 17.95 -3.46
CA GLN A 23 -12.29 18.13 -2.18
C GLN A 23 -11.69 17.33 -1.02
N TRP A 24 -11.00 16.23 -1.31
CA TRP A 24 -10.29 15.44 -0.29
C TRP A 24 -9.34 16.29 0.56
N LYS A 25 -8.75 17.36 -0.01
CA LYS A 25 -7.86 18.29 0.72
C LYS A 25 -8.55 18.95 1.92
N LYS A 26 -9.87 19.17 1.82
CA LYS A 26 -10.66 19.80 2.89
C LYS A 26 -10.85 18.88 4.09
N CYS A 27 -10.64 17.58 3.92
CA CYS A 27 -10.79 16.58 4.98
C CYS A 27 -9.54 16.49 5.86
N TYR A 28 -8.41 17.07 5.43
CA TYR A 28 -7.15 17.03 6.18
C TYR A 28 -6.94 18.31 7.00
N SER A 29 -6.31 18.14 8.16
CA SER A 29 -5.78 19.23 8.97
C SER A 29 -4.32 19.50 8.58
N ALA A 30 -3.99 20.74 8.24
CA ALA A 30 -2.60 21.13 7.99
C ALA A 30 -1.78 21.24 9.29
N GLU A 31 -2.44 21.30 10.45
CA GLU A 31 -1.78 21.34 11.76
C GLU A 31 -1.25 19.96 12.15
N THR A 32 -2.08 18.92 11.98
CA THR A 32 -1.72 17.54 12.37
C THR A 32 -1.18 16.71 11.21
N GLY A 33 -1.48 17.09 9.97
CA GLY A 33 -1.18 16.31 8.77
C GLY A 33 -2.04 15.06 8.59
N LEU A 34 -3.03 14.84 9.47
CA LEU A 34 -4.00 13.75 9.44
C LEU A 34 -5.37 14.26 8.95
N LEU A 35 -6.33 13.35 8.78
CA LEU A 35 -7.72 13.75 8.61
C LEU A 35 -8.20 14.52 9.86
N LYS A 36 -9.28 15.30 9.70
CA LYS A 36 -9.88 16.05 10.81
C LYS A 36 -10.58 15.11 11.79
N GLU A 37 -10.44 15.40 13.08
CA GLU A 37 -10.96 14.57 14.18
C GLU A 37 -12.48 14.50 14.25
N ASP A 38 -13.20 15.43 13.62
CA ASP A 38 -14.67 15.47 13.56
C ASP A 38 -15.28 14.54 12.49
N SER A 39 -14.46 13.68 11.88
CA SER A 39 -14.88 12.72 10.86
C SER A 39 -15.35 11.38 11.46
N SER A 40 -16.35 10.76 10.82
CA SER A 40 -16.79 9.39 11.13
C SER A 40 -16.19 8.39 10.14
N TYR A 41 -15.81 7.21 10.63
CA TYR A 41 -15.18 6.15 9.84
C TYR A 41 -16.00 4.86 9.86
N TYR A 42 -15.92 4.11 8.76
CA TYR A 42 -16.50 2.78 8.64
C TYR A 42 -15.37 1.76 8.63
N GLU A 43 -15.43 0.80 9.56
CA GLU A 43 -14.45 -0.30 9.71
C GLU A 43 -12.99 0.14 9.73
N GLY A 44 -12.71 1.25 10.42
CA GLY A 44 -11.37 1.77 10.59
C GLY A 44 -11.37 2.99 11.49
N THR A 45 -10.18 3.53 11.74
CA THR A 45 -9.99 4.72 12.58
C THR A 45 -9.57 5.93 11.75
N LEU A 46 -9.45 7.07 12.44
CA LEU A 46 -8.80 8.27 11.93
C LEU A 46 -7.46 7.95 11.26
N TYR A 47 -6.67 7.07 11.85
CA TYR A 47 -5.32 6.78 11.39
C TYR A 47 -5.33 5.92 10.12
N ASN A 48 -6.10 4.83 10.07
CA ASN A 48 -6.22 3.98 8.87
C ASN A 48 -6.63 4.83 7.65
N TYR A 49 -7.65 5.69 7.83
CA TYR A 49 -8.13 6.55 6.75
C TYR A 49 -7.17 7.70 6.41
N SER A 50 -6.33 8.16 7.33
CA SER A 50 -5.41 9.28 7.10
C SER A 50 -4.27 8.94 6.12
N PHE A 51 -3.93 7.66 5.99
CA PHE A 51 -2.84 7.18 5.14
C PHE A 51 -3.31 6.51 3.84
N ARG A 52 -4.62 6.59 3.55
CA ARG A 52 -5.18 6.20 2.25
C ARG A 52 -4.54 6.98 1.11
N GLN A 53 -4.35 6.31 -0.02
CA GLN A 53 -3.74 6.95 -1.18
C GLN A 53 -4.70 7.98 -1.79
N MET A 54 -4.15 9.15 -2.08
CA MET A 54 -4.84 10.21 -2.78
C MET A 54 -4.35 10.26 -4.21
N LEU A 55 -5.22 10.67 -5.14
CA LEU A 55 -4.86 10.85 -6.56
C LEU A 55 -3.64 11.77 -6.75
N ASN A 56 -3.38 12.67 -5.80
CA ASN A 56 -2.18 13.49 -5.79
C ASN A 56 -1.47 13.37 -4.43
N MET A 57 -0.52 12.44 -4.35
CA MET A 57 0.26 12.18 -3.15
C MET A 57 1.24 13.31 -2.81
N ASP A 58 1.75 14.05 -3.80
CA ASP A 58 2.67 15.17 -3.55
C ASP A 58 1.96 16.29 -2.76
N GLU A 59 0.73 16.63 -3.14
CA GLU A 59 -0.10 17.58 -2.40
C GLU A 59 -0.49 17.03 -1.02
N ARG A 60 -0.75 15.72 -0.90
CA ARG A 60 -1.06 15.07 0.38
C ARG A 60 0.12 15.15 1.35
N ILE A 61 1.33 14.92 0.85
CA ILE A 61 2.60 15.04 1.59
C ILE A 61 2.84 16.49 1.97
N LYS A 62 2.57 17.44 1.07
CA LYS A 62 2.68 18.88 1.35
C LYS A 62 1.75 19.32 2.48
N ILE A 63 0.49 18.83 2.50
CA ILE A 63 -0.46 19.09 3.59
C ILE A 63 0.07 18.57 4.93
N ALA A 64 0.78 17.43 4.94
CA ALA A 64 1.42 16.90 6.14
C ALA A 64 2.66 17.68 6.60
N GLY A 65 3.08 18.74 5.90
CA GLY A 65 4.30 19.48 6.21
C GLY A 65 5.55 18.96 5.49
N GLY A 66 5.38 18.18 4.41
CA GLY A 66 6.46 17.65 3.59
C GLY A 66 6.89 16.23 3.96
N LYS A 67 7.81 15.65 3.17
CA LYS A 67 8.19 14.23 3.25
C LYS A 67 8.60 13.79 4.66
N LYS A 68 9.44 14.58 5.35
CA LYS A 68 9.92 14.25 6.71
C LYS A 68 8.79 14.14 7.73
N ALA A 69 7.86 15.09 7.71
CA ALA A 69 6.72 15.08 8.62
C ALA A 69 5.75 13.94 8.29
N PHE A 70 5.51 13.70 7.00
CA PHE A 70 4.68 12.58 6.54
C PHE A 70 5.26 11.21 6.93
N VAL A 71 6.57 11.01 6.76
CA VAL A 71 7.29 9.81 7.23
C VAL A 71 7.18 9.66 8.73
N SER A 72 7.27 10.75 9.52
CA SER A 72 7.10 10.68 10.98
C SER A 72 5.69 10.24 11.40
N LEU A 73 4.66 10.64 10.66
CA LEU A 73 3.27 10.21 10.90
C LEU A 73 3.09 8.73 10.56
N LEU A 74 3.61 8.29 9.42
CA LEU A 74 3.61 6.88 9.03
C LEU A 74 4.42 6.02 10.00
N ASP A 75 5.61 6.47 10.40
CA ASP A 75 6.47 5.76 11.35
C ASP A 75 5.75 5.58 12.68
N SER A 76 5.04 6.61 13.15
CA SER A 76 4.18 6.47 14.33
C SER A 76 3.06 5.46 14.09
N PHE A 77 2.34 5.54 12.98
CA PHE A 77 1.26 4.60 12.67
C PHE A 77 1.74 3.14 12.64
N PHE A 78 2.84 2.86 11.93
CA PHE A 78 3.42 1.52 11.82
C PHE A 78 4.28 1.10 13.03
N GLY A 79 4.37 1.93 14.08
CA GLY A 79 5.03 1.58 15.34
C GLY A 79 6.55 1.74 15.36
N TYR A 80 7.15 2.36 14.34
CA TYR A 80 8.59 2.62 14.31
C TYR A 80 9.02 3.61 15.40
N GLY A 81 9.96 3.17 16.25
CA GLY A 81 10.47 3.97 17.37
C GLY A 81 9.45 4.11 18.52
N GLN A 82 8.43 3.26 18.54
CA GLN A 82 7.36 3.28 19.53
C GLN A 82 7.50 2.08 20.47
N PRO A 83 6.94 2.15 21.69
CA PRO A 83 6.90 1.00 22.59
C PRO A 83 6.11 -0.15 21.96
N ASP A 84 6.49 -1.38 22.30
CA ASP A 84 5.75 -2.58 21.93
C ASP A 84 4.32 -2.51 22.47
N VAL A 85 3.38 -2.98 21.65
CA VAL A 85 1.97 -3.09 22.04
C VAL A 85 1.70 -4.53 22.45
N GLU A 86 1.20 -4.71 23.68
CA GLU A 86 0.73 -6.01 24.13
C GLU A 86 -0.65 -6.28 23.53
N LEU A 87 -0.73 -7.31 22.67
CA LEU A 87 -2.00 -7.68 22.04
C LEU A 87 -2.93 -8.33 23.07
N PRO A 88 -4.20 -7.92 23.15
CA PRO A 88 -5.19 -8.60 23.99
C PRO A 88 -5.30 -10.08 23.59
N THR A 89 -5.07 -10.98 24.54
CA THR A 89 -5.21 -12.43 24.33
C THR A 89 -6.60 -12.95 24.68
N ASP A 90 -7.36 -12.17 25.43
CA ASP A 90 -8.76 -12.43 25.76
C ASP A 90 -9.68 -11.60 24.84
N PRO A 91 -10.42 -12.24 23.92
CA PRO A 91 -11.32 -11.54 23.00
C PRO A 91 -12.50 -10.84 23.72
N ASP A 92 -12.81 -11.22 24.96
CA ASP A 92 -13.88 -10.58 25.75
C ASP A 92 -13.37 -9.37 26.56
N ASN A 93 -12.07 -9.07 26.52
CA ASN A 93 -11.49 -7.90 27.17
C ASN A 93 -11.61 -6.65 26.27
N TYR A 94 -12.84 -6.15 26.13
CA TYR A 94 -13.16 -4.97 25.32
C TYR A 94 -12.38 -3.71 25.73
N GLN A 95 -11.98 -3.60 27.01
CA GLN A 95 -11.20 -2.45 27.48
C GLN A 95 -9.78 -2.46 26.91
N ALA A 96 -9.11 -3.62 26.93
CA ALA A 96 -7.77 -3.76 26.36
C ALA A 96 -7.79 -3.50 24.84
N VAL A 97 -8.81 -3.98 24.13
CA VAL A 97 -9.01 -3.67 22.70
C VAL A 97 -9.20 -2.16 22.49
N ALA A 98 -10.08 -1.54 23.28
CA ALA A 98 -10.33 -0.09 23.18
C ALA A 98 -9.08 0.74 23.48
N ASP A 99 -8.24 0.31 24.42
CA ASP A 99 -6.98 0.99 24.74
C ASP A 99 -5.92 0.81 23.65
N GLY A 100 -5.86 -0.35 23.00
CA GLY A 100 -5.04 -0.58 21.81
C GLY A 100 -5.42 0.34 20.65
N ILE A 101 -6.72 0.45 20.34
CA ILE A 101 -7.24 1.32 19.27
C ILE A 101 -6.87 2.78 19.50
N LYS A 102 -6.91 3.26 20.76
CA LYS A 102 -6.53 4.65 21.11
C LYS A 102 -5.07 4.98 20.81
N LEU A 103 -4.20 3.99 20.67
CA LEU A 103 -2.79 4.21 20.30
C LEU A 103 -2.64 4.70 18.87
N GLY A 104 -3.66 4.54 18.02
CA GLY A 104 -3.60 4.94 16.61
C GLY A 104 -2.52 4.21 15.83
N ARG A 105 -2.29 2.94 16.15
CA ARG A 105 -1.30 2.08 15.49
C ARG A 105 -1.93 1.28 14.36
N PHE A 106 -1.08 0.79 13.48
CA PHE A 106 -1.43 -0.19 12.49
C PHE A 106 -1.80 -1.51 13.17
N GLU A 107 -3.03 -1.95 12.96
CA GLU A 107 -3.59 -3.17 13.56
C GLU A 107 -3.36 -4.40 12.68
N GLY A 108 -2.85 -4.19 11.46
CA GLY A 108 -2.54 -5.23 10.51
C GLY A 108 -3.36 -5.14 9.22
N PHE A 109 -3.25 -6.15 8.36
CA PHE A 109 -4.00 -6.24 7.09
C PHE A 109 -5.38 -6.89 7.25
N ASN A 110 -6.08 -6.61 8.35
CA ASN A 110 -7.37 -7.22 8.68
C ASN A 110 -8.57 -6.52 8.00
N ASN A 111 -8.38 -5.31 7.45
CA ASN A 111 -9.40 -4.59 6.67
C ASN A 111 -8.80 -3.99 5.39
N GLU A 112 -9.63 -3.62 4.41
CA GLU A 112 -9.18 -3.07 3.13
C GLU A 112 -8.53 -1.69 3.27
N SER A 113 -8.98 -0.89 4.24
CA SER A 113 -8.44 0.45 4.48
C SER A 113 -6.94 0.45 4.85
N ASP A 114 -6.42 -0.70 5.27
CA ASP A 114 -5.04 -0.91 5.71
C ASP A 114 -4.06 -1.21 4.57
N THR A 115 -4.57 -1.76 3.47
CA THR A 115 -3.76 -2.41 2.43
C THR A 115 -2.88 -1.44 1.62
N GLU A 116 -3.30 -0.19 1.48
CA GLU A 116 -2.61 0.81 0.67
C GLU A 116 -1.61 1.67 1.47
N ALA A 117 -1.75 1.72 2.79
CA ALA A 117 -0.97 2.59 3.67
C ALA A 117 0.56 2.33 3.61
N PRO A 118 1.08 1.08 3.55
CA PRO A 118 2.51 0.83 3.48
C PRO A 118 3.19 1.47 2.26
N PHE A 119 2.44 1.58 1.16
CA PHE A 119 2.95 2.12 -0.10
C PHE A 119 3.03 3.65 -0.11
N SER A 120 2.41 4.33 0.85
CA SER A 120 2.54 5.78 1.02
C SER A 120 4.00 6.21 1.28
N TYR A 121 4.83 5.33 1.84
CA TYR A 121 6.27 5.58 2.00
C TYR A 121 7.04 5.72 0.68
N ILE A 122 6.61 5.06 -0.41
CA ILE A 122 7.24 5.21 -1.74
C ILE A 122 7.20 6.67 -2.19
N TYR A 123 6.08 7.35 -1.97
CA TYR A 123 5.92 8.76 -2.32
C TYR A 123 6.77 9.70 -1.44
N ALA A 124 7.31 9.19 -0.33
CA ALA A 124 8.17 9.92 0.60
C ALA A 124 9.61 9.36 0.66
N ASP A 125 10.06 8.68 -0.39
CA ASP A 125 11.42 8.16 -0.58
C ASP A 125 11.87 7.12 0.46
N ARG A 126 10.92 6.32 0.99
CA ARG A 126 11.17 5.31 2.03
C ARG A 126 10.67 3.92 1.63
N HIS A 127 11.05 3.47 0.44
CA HIS A 127 10.67 2.15 -0.08
C HIS A 127 11.08 1.00 0.88
N ASP A 128 12.19 1.18 1.60
CA ASP A 128 12.64 0.28 2.66
C ASP A 128 11.54 -0.03 3.70
N ARG A 129 10.79 0.99 4.13
CA ARG A 129 9.66 0.81 5.06
C ARG A 129 8.53 0.00 4.44
N THR A 130 8.21 0.26 3.18
CA THR A 130 7.23 -0.56 2.44
C THR A 130 7.68 -2.03 2.41
N CYS A 131 8.95 -2.30 2.12
CA CYS A 131 9.49 -3.66 2.11
C CYS A 131 9.35 -4.36 3.47
N GLU A 132 9.77 -3.70 4.55
CA GLU A 132 9.69 -4.25 5.92
C GLU A 132 8.25 -4.60 6.32
N ILE A 133 7.31 -3.66 6.14
CA ILE A 133 5.91 -3.84 6.53
C ILE A 133 5.25 -4.97 5.74
N ILE A 134 5.43 -4.98 4.41
CA ILE A 134 4.86 -6.03 3.57
C ILE A 134 5.44 -7.40 3.93
N ARG A 135 6.77 -7.53 4.04
CA ARG A 135 7.39 -8.83 4.37
C ARG A 135 6.98 -9.32 5.75
N SER A 136 6.93 -8.42 6.74
CA SER A 136 6.48 -8.75 8.10
C SER A 136 5.01 -9.19 8.10
N GLY A 137 4.10 -8.43 7.48
CA GLY A 137 2.69 -8.79 7.46
C GLY A 137 2.42 -10.08 6.70
N MET A 138 3.02 -10.27 5.52
CA MET A 138 2.82 -11.53 4.76
C MET A 138 3.34 -12.77 5.49
N LYS A 139 4.41 -12.61 6.29
CA LYS A 139 4.98 -13.70 7.10
C LYS A 139 4.14 -14.02 8.34
N ASN A 140 3.70 -12.99 9.05
CA ASN A 140 3.11 -13.15 10.40
C ASN A 140 1.58 -13.22 10.40
N MET A 141 0.92 -12.74 9.35
CA MET A 141 -0.53 -12.58 9.32
C MET A 141 -1.26 -13.58 8.42
N PHE A 142 -0.53 -14.29 7.56
CA PHE A 142 -1.09 -15.26 6.62
C PHE A 142 -0.55 -16.66 6.90
N SER A 143 -1.42 -17.66 6.83
CA SER A 143 -1.02 -19.06 6.87
C SER A 143 -1.97 -19.94 6.06
N THR A 144 -1.59 -21.19 5.80
CA THR A 144 -2.41 -22.14 5.04
C THR A 144 -3.44 -22.87 5.91
N GLY A 145 -3.47 -22.60 7.22
CA GLY A 145 -4.35 -23.26 8.18
C GLY A 145 -5.73 -22.61 8.30
N LYS A 146 -6.60 -23.20 9.12
CA LYS A 146 -7.84 -22.55 9.55
C LYS A 146 -7.50 -21.27 10.30
N GLY A 147 -8.16 -20.16 9.97
CA GLY A 147 -7.83 -18.84 10.51
C GLY A 147 -6.55 -18.23 9.93
N GLY A 148 -6.06 -18.73 8.79
CA GLY A 148 -4.84 -18.24 8.14
C GLY A 148 -4.99 -16.96 7.32
N LEU A 149 -6.13 -16.28 7.42
CA LEU A 149 -6.30 -14.92 6.90
C LEU A 149 -6.41 -13.96 8.09
N PRO A 150 -5.86 -12.74 7.98
CA PRO A 150 -5.91 -11.77 9.08
C PRO A 150 -7.28 -11.14 9.30
N GLY A 151 -8.20 -11.28 8.35
CA GLY A 151 -9.54 -10.73 8.40
C GLY A 151 -10.46 -11.45 7.43
N ASN A 152 -11.60 -10.83 7.15
CA ASN A 152 -12.53 -11.34 6.14
C ASN A 152 -11.84 -11.38 4.77
N ASN A 153 -12.13 -12.40 3.97
CA ASN A 153 -11.54 -12.47 2.63
C ASN A 153 -12.18 -11.47 1.65
N ASP A 154 -13.35 -10.93 2.00
CA ASP A 154 -14.14 -9.95 1.24
C ASP A 154 -14.17 -10.22 -0.26
N THR A 155 -14.75 -11.38 -0.59
CA THR A 155 -14.91 -11.85 -1.98
C THR A 155 -13.59 -11.92 -2.77
N GLY A 156 -12.47 -12.14 -2.05
CA GLY A 156 -11.15 -12.33 -2.64
C GLY A 156 -10.25 -11.11 -2.57
N ALA A 157 -10.66 -10.02 -1.91
CA ALA A 157 -9.82 -8.85 -1.67
C ALA A 157 -8.49 -9.25 -1.00
N LEU A 158 -8.51 -9.86 0.19
CA LEU A 158 -7.28 -10.25 0.90
C LEU A 158 -6.50 -11.36 0.18
N SER A 159 -7.20 -12.34 -0.42
CA SER A 159 -6.53 -13.38 -1.21
C SER A 159 -5.78 -12.79 -2.41
N SER A 160 -6.39 -11.83 -3.12
CA SER A 160 -5.75 -11.15 -4.24
C SER A 160 -4.57 -10.28 -3.78
N TYR A 161 -4.72 -9.60 -2.65
CA TYR A 161 -3.64 -8.83 -2.03
C TYR A 161 -2.43 -9.72 -1.73
N TYR A 162 -2.63 -10.90 -1.13
CA TYR A 162 -1.55 -11.86 -0.89
C TYR A 162 -0.82 -12.25 -2.18
N VAL A 163 -1.56 -12.57 -3.25
CA VAL A 163 -0.96 -12.92 -4.56
C VAL A 163 -0.16 -11.74 -5.12
N PHE A 164 -0.69 -10.53 -5.06
CA PHE A 164 -0.02 -9.32 -5.51
C PHE A 164 1.27 -9.04 -4.71
N MET A 165 1.23 -9.17 -3.38
CA MET A 165 2.41 -9.03 -2.54
C MET A 165 3.45 -10.12 -2.83
N ALA A 166 3.02 -11.36 -3.09
CA ALA A 166 3.93 -12.44 -3.47
C ALA A 166 4.75 -12.11 -4.72
N LEU A 167 4.11 -11.45 -5.68
CA LEU A 167 4.70 -10.96 -6.92
C LEU A 167 5.51 -9.66 -6.77
N GLY A 168 5.44 -8.98 -5.62
CA GLY A 168 6.08 -7.69 -5.41
C GLY A 168 5.37 -6.51 -6.10
N LEU A 169 4.06 -6.62 -6.35
CA LEU A 169 3.29 -5.63 -7.13
C LEU A 169 2.02 -5.21 -6.39
N PHE A 170 1.70 -3.91 -6.37
CA PHE A 170 0.44 -3.39 -5.83
C PHE A 170 -0.27 -2.50 -6.85
N PRO A 171 -1.48 -2.87 -7.33
CA PRO A 171 -2.23 -2.04 -8.28
C PRO A 171 -2.81 -0.80 -7.60
N VAL A 172 -2.58 0.39 -8.15
CA VAL A 172 -3.23 1.61 -7.67
C VAL A 172 -4.56 1.81 -8.37
N ALA A 173 -5.65 1.72 -7.62
CA ALA A 173 -7.00 1.84 -8.17
C ALA A 173 -7.20 3.20 -8.88
N GLY A 174 -7.67 3.14 -10.13
CA GLY A 174 -7.96 4.34 -10.92
C GLY A 174 -6.73 5.03 -11.53
N GLN A 175 -5.55 4.41 -11.46
CA GLN A 175 -4.32 4.91 -12.09
C GLN A 175 -3.64 3.80 -12.90
N ASP A 176 -2.90 4.18 -13.94
CA ASP A 176 -2.10 3.25 -14.75
C ASP A 176 -0.73 2.99 -14.09
N ILE A 177 -0.72 2.65 -12.79
CA ILE A 177 0.53 2.37 -12.06
C ILE A 177 0.38 1.17 -11.13
N PHE A 178 1.43 0.38 -11.06
CA PHE A 178 1.72 -0.55 -9.99
C PHE A 178 2.85 -0.01 -9.12
N LEU A 179 2.68 -0.09 -7.81
CA LEU A 179 3.73 0.21 -6.83
C LEU A 179 4.49 -1.06 -6.51
N ILE A 180 5.80 -0.92 -6.31
CA ILE A 180 6.69 -2.05 -6.09
C ILE A 180 6.73 -2.40 -4.61
N ALA A 181 6.36 -3.64 -4.28
CA ALA A 181 6.53 -4.23 -2.96
C ALA A 181 7.80 -5.10 -2.91
N SER A 182 8.04 -5.74 -1.77
CA SER A 182 9.08 -6.77 -1.65
C SER A 182 8.50 -8.16 -1.98
N PRO A 183 8.96 -8.80 -3.07
CA PRO A 183 8.42 -10.09 -3.50
C PRO A 183 8.89 -11.22 -2.58
N PHE A 184 8.16 -12.33 -2.60
CA PHE A 184 8.54 -13.54 -1.86
C PHE A 184 8.34 -14.83 -2.63
N VAL A 185 8.39 -14.72 -3.96
CA VAL A 185 8.47 -15.85 -4.88
C VAL A 185 9.78 -15.80 -5.65
N LYS A 186 10.42 -16.96 -5.83
CA LYS A 186 11.67 -17.04 -6.61
C LYS A 186 11.43 -16.77 -8.09
N ARG A 187 10.34 -17.33 -8.62
CA ARG A 187 9.88 -17.11 -9.98
C ARG A 187 8.39 -17.32 -10.08
N ALA A 188 7.70 -16.41 -10.75
CA ALA A 188 6.31 -16.57 -11.15
C ALA A 188 6.17 -16.19 -12.62
N GLN A 189 5.23 -16.82 -13.32
CA GLN A 189 4.90 -16.48 -14.69
C GLN A 189 3.38 -16.37 -14.82
N ILE A 190 2.93 -15.22 -15.29
CA ILE A 190 1.53 -14.84 -15.40
C ILE A 190 1.21 -14.77 -16.89
N LYS A 191 0.21 -15.55 -17.34
CA LYS A 191 -0.33 -15.42 -18.69
C LYS A 191 -1.30 -14.25 -18.72
N LEU A 192 -1.00 -13.25 -19.52
CA LEU A 192 -1.80 -12.04 -19.69
C LEU A 192 -2.97 -12.30 -20.65
N TYR A 193 -3.99 -11.44 -20.59
CA TYR A 193 -5.21 -11.60 -21.40
C TYR A 193 -4.95 -11.55 -22.91
N ASN A 194 -3.92 -10.80 -23.33
CA ASN A 194 -3.50 -10.65 -24.72
C ASN A 194 -2.60 -11.80 -25.21
N GLY A 195 -2.38 -12.83 -24.39
CA GLY A 195 -1.54 -13.98 -24.72
C GLY A 195 -0.05 -13.81 -24.38
N ASN A 196 0.38 -12.60 -24.00
CA ASN A 196 1.74 -12.35 -23.52
C ASN A 196 1.97 -13.00 -22.14
N TYR A 197 3.23 -13.04 -21.72
CA TYR A 197 3.61 -13.51 -20.40
C TYR A 197 4.38 -12.43 -19.65
N LEU A 198 3.96 -12.15 -18.42
CA LEU A 198 4.75 -11.40 -17.45
C LEU A 198 5.45 -12.40 -16.53
N THR A 199 6.77 -12.34 -16.47
CA THR A 199 7.58 -13.17 -15.59
C THR A 199 8.15 -12.30 -14.46
N VAL A 200 7.95 -12.72 -13.22
CA VAL A 200 8.61 -12.12 -12.05
C VAL A 200 9.73 -13.05 -11.62
N THR A 201 10.93 -12.53 -11.41
CA THR A 201 12.08 -13.27 -10.89
C THR A 201 12.75 -12.53 -9.76
N THR A 202 13.14 -13.27 -8.73
CA THR A 202 13.84 -12.75 -7.55
C THR A 202 15.11 -13.57 -7.36
N ASP A 203 16.26 -12.89 -7.27
CA ASP A 203 17.56 -13.57 -7.13
C ASP A 203 17.71 -14.31 -5.79
N LYS A 204 17.12 -13.76 -4.73
CA LYS A 204 17.15 -14.30 -3.37
C LYS A 204 15.78 -14.19 -2.71
N VAL A 205 15.27 -15.29 -2.16
CA VAL A 205 14.06 -15.29 -1.34
C VAL A 205 14.42 -15.90 0.00
N SER A 206 14.42 -15.08 1.04
CA SER A 206 14.59 -15.51 2.43
C SER A 206 13.87 -14.57 3.37
N ASP A 207 13.80 -14.93 4.65
CA ASP A 207 13.17 -14.10 5.67
C ASP A 207 14.02 -12.88 6.05
N GLU A 208 15.31 -12.91 5.72
CA GLU A 208 16.28 -11.85 5.97
C GLU A 208 16.41 -10.91 4.76
N ALA A 209 16.32 -11.44 3.54
CA ALA A 209 16.43 -10.68 2.29
C ALA A 209 15.12 -9.94 1.97
N VAL A 210 14.80 -8.92 2.78
CA VAL A 210 13.52 -8.20 2.71
C VAL A 210 13.54 -6.97 1.82
N TYR A 211 14.70 -6.35 1.58
CA TYR A 211 14.78 -5.09 0.83
C TYR A 211 14.99 -5.34 -0.66
N VAL A 212 14.38 -4.51 -1.51
CA VAL A 212 14.65 -4.52 -2.95
C VAL A 212 15.79 -3.54 -3.23
N LYS A 213 16.97 -4.06 -3.55
CA LYS A 213 18.15 -3.24 -3.87
C LYS A 213 18.04 -2.59 -5.25
N SER A 214 17.49 -3.32 -6.21
CA SER A 214 17.22 -2.81 -7.55
C SER A 214 16.15 -3.64 -8.24
N LEU A 215 15.43 -2.98 -9.13
CA LEU A 215 14.42 -3.59 -9.98
C LEU A 215 14.73 -3.27 -11.45
N GLU A 216 14.63 -4.26 -12.31
CA GLU A 216 14.75 -4.10 -13.77
C GLU A 216 13.50 -4.65 -14.45
N PHE A 217 12.94 -3.94 -15.43
CA PHE A 217 11.90 -4.43 -16.31
C PHE A 217 12.46 -4.54 -17.73
N ASN A 218 12.52 -5.76 -18.26
CA ASN A 218 13.13 -6.07 -19.57
C ASN A 218 14.57 -5.56 -19.72
N GLY A 219 15.32 -5.52 -18.62
CA GLY A 219 16.72 -5.06 -18.58
C GLY A 219 16.87 -3.57 -18.29
N GLU A 220 15.79 -2.80 -18.30
CA GLU A 220 15.80 -1.36 -18.00
C GLU A 220 15.51 -1.12 -16.51
N PRO A 221 16.26 -0.24 -15.83
CA PRO A 221 16.10 0.00 -14.40
C PRO A 221 14.79 0.75 -14.09
N VAL A 222 14.08 0.29 -13.05
CA VAL A 222 12.93 0.99 -12.46
C VAL A 222 13.40 1.74 -11.22
N THR A 223 13.36 3.07 -11.24
CA THR A 223 14.07 3.91 -10.26
C THR A 223 13.17 4.62 -9.24
N ASP A 224 11.87 4.73 -9.50
CA ASP A 224 10.90 5.41 -8.62
C ASP A 224 9.93 4.43 -7.93
N TRP A 225 10.17 3.12 -8.06
CA TRP A 225 9.34 2.05 -7.49
C TRP A 225 7.91 2.06 -8.03
N ARG A 226 7.73 2.53 -9.27
CA ARG A 226 6.47 2.52 -10.00
C ARG A 226 6.68 1.92 -11.37
N ILE A 227 5.68 1.22 -11.87
CA ILE A 227 5.67 0.71 -13.24
C ILE A 227 4.28 0.87 -13.82
N HIS A 228 4.18 1.27 -15.09
CA HIS A 228 2.89 1.44 -15.74
C HIS A 228 2.24 0.07 -15.99
N ALA A 229 0.93 -0.02 -15.79
CA ALA A 229 0.21 -1.27 -16.07
C ALA A 229 0.28 -1.57 -17.58
N ASN A 230 0.21 -0.54 -18.42
CA ASN A 230 0.39 -0.66 -19.86
C ASN A 230 1.74 -1.26 -20.27
N ASP A 231 2.83 -0.96 -19.55
CA ASP A 231 4.14 -1.57 -19.79
C ASP A 231 4.14 -3.05 -19.41
N LEU A 232 3.59 -3.38 -18.23
CA LEU A 232 3.46 -4.77 -17.78
C LEU A 232 2.61 -5.62 -18.75
N LEU A 233 1.61 -5.02 -19.40
CA LEU A 233 0.75 -5.71 -20.38
C LEU A 233 1.48 -6.10 -21.67
N GLN A 234 2.62 -5.48 -21.98
CA GLN A 234 3.48 -5.90 -23.09
C GLN A 234 4.19 -7.24 -22.77
N GLY A 235 4.17 -7.67 -21.51
CA GLY A 235 4.86 -8.86 -21.03
C GLY A 235 6.36 -8.64 -20.86
N GLY A 236 7.08 -9.74 -20.68
CA GLY A 236 8.52 -9.73 -20.44
C GLY A 236 8.88 -10.14 -19.01
N THR A 237 9.98 -9.58 -18.48
CA THR A 237 10.54 -9.99 -17.19
C THR A 237 10.74 -8.81 -16.25
N LEU A 238 10.21 -8.94 -15.04
CA LEU A 238 10.46 -8.08 -13.89
C LEU A 238 11.45 -8.78 -12.95
N SER A 239 12.66 -8.23 -12.83
CA SER A 239 13.80 -8.83 -12.14
C SER A 239 14.13 -8.06 -10.87
N PHE A 240 13.92 -8.69 -9.73
CA PHE A 240 14.24 -8.17 -8.41
C PHE A 240 15.61 -8.66 -7.94
N LYS A 241 16.46 -7.72 -7.51
CA LYS A 241 17.66 -8.02 -6.72
C LYS A 241 17.40 -7.66 -5.26
N MET A 242 17.47 -8.65 -4.39
CA MET A 242 17.13 -8.50 -2.98
C MET A 242 18.36 -8.26 -2.11
N SER A 243 18.15 -7.66 -0.95
CA SER A 243 19.18 -7.32 0.04
C SER A 243 18.67 -7.54 1.46
N GLU A 244 19.61 -7.82 2.36
CA GLU A 244 19.38 -7.88 3.82
C GLU A 244 19.53 -6.49 4.47
N GLU A 245 20.05 -5.53 3.73
CA GLU A 245 20.23 -4.13 4.12
C GLU A 245 19.41 -3.21 3.21
N ALA A 246 18.87 -2.14 3.80
CA ALA A 246 18.11 -1.10 3.11
C ALA A 246 18.98 -0.26 2.16
#